data_AF-A0A482XKM5-F1
#
_entry.id   AF-A0A482XKM5-F1
#
_cell.length_a   1.000
_cell.length_b   1.000
_cell.length_c   1.000
_cell.angle_alpha   90.00
_cell.angle_beta   90.00
_cell.angle_gamma   90.00
#
_symmetry.space_group_name_H-M   'P 1'
#
loop_
_entity.id
_entity.type
_entity.pdbx_description
1 polymer ?
#
loop_
_entity_poly.entity_id
_entity_poly.type
_entity_poly.pdbx_seq_one_letter_code
_entity_poly.pdbx_strand_id
1 'polypeptide(L)'
;MLLLINDLAEGRPHLLELATRLRKEYRFRLRRAKKNANARFIAEAQNSCKAAWNLINSHKPKSKGVDLGFATADEFNQFYVTSVESIVMVSLTWFK
;
A
#
# COMPACT_ATOMS: atom_id res chain seq x y z
N MET A 1 5.65 -21.18 -18.05
CA MET A 1 4.43 -21.38 -18.88
C MET A 1 3.95 -20.12 -19.59
N LEU A 2 3.75 -18.98 -18.92
CA LEU A 2 3.21 -17.76 -19.55
C LEU A 2 4.15 -17.04 -20.53
N LEU A 3 5.48 -17.11 -20.29
CA LEU A 3 6.50 -16.55 -21.19
C LEU A 3 6.51 -17.28 -22.55
N LEU A 4 6.36 -18.61 -22.53
CA LEU A 4 6.33 -19.47 -23.73
C LEU A 4 5.25 -19.10 -24.76
N ILE A 5 4.12 -18.55 -24.29
CA ILE A 5 2.97 -18.22 -25.14
C ILE A 5 3.19 -16.91 -25.90
N ASN A 6 4.00 -15.99 -25.37
CA ASN A 6 4.30 -14.74 -26.07
C ASN A 6 5.27 -14.99 -27.23
N ASP A 7 6.30 -15.81 -26.99
CA ASP A 7 7.33 -16.13 -28.01
C ASP A 7 6.76 -16.97 -29.17
N LEU A 8 5.78 -17.84 -28.90
CA LEU A 8 5.10 -18.64 -29.94
C LEU A 8 4.07 -17.87 -30.77
N ALA A 9 3.71 -16.66 -30.35
CA ALA A 9 2.65 -15.88 -30.96
C ALA A 9 3.16 -14.82 -31.95
N GLU A 10 4.48 -14.69 -32.11
CA GLU A 10 5.09 -13.92 -33.18
C GLU A 10 4.67 -14.51 -34.55
N GLY A 11 3.93 -13.74 -35.33
CA GLY A 11 3.52 -14.10 -36.70
C GLY A 11 2.16 -14.77 -36.87
N ARG A 12 1.37 -15.02 -35.80
CA ARG A 12 0.03 -15.64 -35.91
C ARG A 12 -1.03 -14.90 -35.07
N PRO A 13 -1.82 -13.99 -35.66
CA PRO A 13 -2.75 -13.13 -34.92
C PRO A 13 -3.84 -13.91 -34.17
N HIS A 14 -4.31 -15.03 -34.70
CA HIS A 14 -5.29 -15.89 -34.03
C HIS A 14 -4.74 -16.55 -32.75
N LEU A 15 -3.42 -16.82 -32.68
CA LEU A 15 -2.79 -17.36 -31.47
C LEU A 15 -2.63 -16.29 -30.39
N LEU A 16 -2.35 -15.04 -30.77
CA LEU A 16 -2.33 -13.90 -29.84
C LEU A 16 -3.70 -13.67 -29.18
N GLU A 17 -4.78 -13.77 -29.96
CA GLU A 17 -6.14 -13.64 -29.44
C GLU A 17 -6.48 -14.76 -28.46
N LEU A 18 -6.21 -16.02 -28.83
CA LEU A 18 -6.41 -17.17 -27.97
C LEU A 18 -5.59 -17.07 -26.69
N ALA A 19 -4.31 -16.71 -26.79
CA ALA A 19 -3.42 -16.49 -25.66
C ALA A 19 -3.96 -15.42 -24.71
N THR A 20 -4.43 -14.30 -25.26
CA THR A 20 -5.01 -13.20 -24.48
C THR A 20 -6.26 -13.66 -23.74
N ARG A 21 -7.14 -14.41 -24.41
CA ARG A 21 -8.34 -15.00 -23.79
C ARG A 21 -7.98 -15.95 -22.66
N LEU A 22 -7.03 -16.87 -22.90
CA LEU A 22 -6.57 -17.82 -21.89
C LEU A 22 -5.90 -17.11 -20.69
N ARG A 23 -5.14 -16.04 -20.90
CA ARG A 23 -4.58 -15.22 -19.82
C ARG A 23 -5.66 -14.54 -18.99
N LYS A 24 -6.69 -14.01 -19.64
CA LYS A 24 -7.83 -13.41 -18.94
C LYS A 24 -8.54 -14.46 -18.09
N GLU A 25 -8.83 -15.62 -18.68
CA GLU A 25 -9.50 -16.73 -18.02
C GLU A 25 -8.68 -17.27 -16.84
N TYR A 26 -7.39 -17.51 -17.03
CA TYR A 26 -6.48 -17.92 -15.97
C TYR A 26 -6.47 -16.93 -14.80
N ARG A 27 -6.31 -15.62 -15.09
CA ARG A 27 -6.33 -14.58 -14.06
C ARG A 27 -7.68 -14.48 -13.36
N PHE A 28 -8.77 -14.73 -14.07
CA PHE A 28 -10.12 -14.78 -13.49
C PHE A 28 -10.25 -15.97 -12.54
N ARG A 29 -9.90 -17.18 -12.98
CA ARG A 29 -9.92 -18.40 -12.15
C ARG A 29 -9.04 -18.27 -10.91
N LEU A 30 -7.84 -17.72 -11.06
CA LEU A 30 -6.94 -17.49 -9.94
C LEU A 30 -7.52 -16.52 -8.91
N ARG A 31 -8.13 -15.41 -9.36
CA ARG A 31 -8.82 -14.46 -8.46
C ARG A 31 -9.99 -15.13 -7.74
N ARG A 32 -10.79 -15.91 -8.46
CA ARG A 32 -11.91 -16.67 -7.88
C ARG A 32 -11.44 -17.69 -6.85
N ALA A 33 -10.40 -18.46 -7.15
CA ALA A 33 -9.82 -19.45 -6.23
C ALA A 33 -9.31 -18.78 -4.95
N LYS A 34 -8.58 -17.66 -5.07
CA LYS A 34 -8.12 -16.87 -3.91
C LYS A 34 -9.30 -16.38 -3.06
N LYS A 35 -10.33 -15.80 -3.69
CA LYS A 35 -11.52 -15.32 -2.99
C LYS A 35 -12.21 -16.46 -2.21
N ASN A 36 -12.35 -17.63 -2.82
CA ASN A 36 -12.97 -18.79 -2.20
C ASN A 36 -12.12 -19.32 -1.02
N ALA A 37 -10.81 -19.40 -1.18
CA ALA A 37 -9.91 -19.82 -0.11
C ALA A 37 -9.98 -18.86 1.09
N ASN A 38 -9.96 -17.55 0.83
CA ASN A 38 -10.09 -16.54 1.87
C ASN A 38 -11.45 -16.60 2.58
N ALA A 39 -12.55 -16.81 1.83
CA ALA A 39 -13.88 -16.97 2.41
C ALA A 39 -13.97 -18.20 3.32
N ARG A 40 -13.40 -19.34 2.87
CA ARG A 40 -13.33 -20.56 3.69
C ARG A 40 -12.49 -20.35 4.95
N PHE A 41 -11.32 -19.73 4.83
CA PHE A 41 -10.46 -19.41 5.97
C PHE A 41 -11.20 -18.58 7.04
N ILE A 42 -12.00 -17.59 6.62
CA ILE A 42 -12.78 -16.75 7.55
C ILE A 42 -13.94 -17.55 8.17
N ALA A 43 -14.63 -18.37 7.38
CA ALA A 43 -15.79 -19.14 7.83
C ALA A 43 -15.41 -20.29 8.78
N GLU A 44 -14.27 -20.93 8.55
CA GLU A 44 -13.75 -22.04 9.35
C GLU A 44 -13.04 -21.55 10.63
N ALA A 45 -12.81 -20.23 10.78
CA ALA A 45 -12.13 -19.66 11.95
C ALA A 45 -13.04 -19.57 13.18
N GLN A 46 -12.49 -19.89 14.35
CA GLN A 46 -13.18 -19.74 15.65
C GLN A 46 -13.63 -18.29 15.91
N ASN A 47 -12.89 -17.32 15.40
CA ASN A 47 -13.28 -15.91 15.41
C ASN A 47 -13.12 -15.32 14.00
N SER A 48 -14.24 -15.27 13.27
CA SER A 48 -14.31 -14.81 11.89
C SER A 48 -13.89 -13.34 11.73
N CYS A 49 -14.29 -12.46 12.66
CA CYS A 49 -13.92 -11.04 12.64
C CYS A 49 -12.40 -10.86 12.76
N LYS A 50 -11.76 -11.55 13.70
CA LYS A 50 -10.31 -11.49 13.89
C LYS A 50 -9.57 -12.09 12.69
N ALA A 51 -10.05 -13.20 12.13
CA ALA A 51 -9.48 -13.81 10.94
C ALA A 51 -9.54 -12.87 9.73
N ALA A 52 -10.69 -12.23 9.49
CA ALA A 52 -10.88 -11.25 8.44
C ALA A 52 -9.95 -10.03 8.61
N TRP A 53 -9.86 -9.50 9.84
CA TRP A 53 -8.99 -8.37 10.17
C TRP A 53 -7.51 -8.68 9.90
N ASN A 54 -7.06 -9.85 10.35
CA ASN A 54 -5.68 -10.30 10.15
C ASN A 54 -5.37 -10.49 8.66
N LEU A 55 -6.31 -11.07 7.89
CA LEU A 55 -6.16 -11.24 6.46
C LEU A 55 -6.01 -9.89 5.75
N ILE A 56 -6.83 -8.90 6.08
CA ILE A 56 -6.72 -7.54 5.53
C ILE A 56 -5.34 -6.94 5.86
N ASN A 57 -4.90 -7.04 7.12
CA ASN A 57 -3.63 -6.47 7.55
C ASN A 57 -2.41 -7.18 6.92
N SER A 58 -2.50 -8.48 6.64
CA SER A 58 -1.42 -9.19 5.93
C SER A 58 -1.23 -8.72 4.48
N HIS A 59 -2.26 -8.12 3.88
CA HIS A 59 -2.22 -7.58 2.53
C HIS A 59 -2.04 -6.06 2.48
N LYS A 60 -1.99 -5.38 3.64
CA LYS A 60 -1.63 -3.97 3.66
C LYS A 60 -0.17 -3.84 3.20
N PRO A 61 0.13 -2.89 2.30
CA PRO A 61 1.52 -2.53 2.06
C PRO A 61 2.12 -2.13 3.40
N LYS A 62 3.26 -2.73 3.76
CA LYS A 62 4.02 -2.27 4.92
C LYS A 62 4.32 -0.81 4.65
N SER A 63 3.77 0.10 5.47
CA SER A 63 4.14 1.50 5.39
C SER A 63 5.65 1.54 5.63
N LYS A 64 6.43 1.78 4.58
CA LYS A 64 7.73 2.39 4.79
C LYS A 64 7.39 3.69 5.50
N GLY A 65 7.81 3.83 6.76
CA GLY A 65 7.60 5.07 7.49
C GLY A 65 7.98 6.20 6.54
N VAL A 66 7.02 7.05 6.21
CA VAL A 66 7.31 8.20 5.37
C VAL A 66 8.18 9.07 6.26
N ASP A 67 9.47 9.07 5.98
CA ASP A 67 10.34 10.12 6.49
C ASP A 67 9.85 11.40 5.81
N LEU A 68 9.06 12.17 6.55
CA LEU A 68 8.47 13.41 6.05
C LEU A 68 9.55 14.49 5.87
N GLY A 69 10.82 14.20 6.17
CA GLY A 69 11.93 15.14 6.06
C GLY A 69 11.73 16.38 6.93
N PHE A 70 10.80 16.30 7.89
CA PHE A 70 10.58 17.37 8.84
C PHE A 70 11.66 17.30 9.91
N ALA A 71 12.01 18.46 10.43
CA ALA A 71 12.89 18.62 11.56
C ALA A 71 12.53 17.60 12.65
N THR A 72 13.53 17.02 13.31
CA THR A 72 13.30 16.16 14.48
C THR A 72 12.40 16.88 15.49
N ALA A 73 11.72 16.13 16.36
CA ALA A 73 10.86 16.75 17.37
C ALA A 73 11.61 17.82 18.19
N ASP A 74 12.89 17.58 18.47
CA ASP A 74 13.76 18.52 19.19
C ASP A 74 14.07 19.77 18.37
N GLU A 75 14.41 19.63 17.09
CA GLU A 75 14.65 20.77 16.19
C GLU A 75 13.38 21.63 16.01
N PHE A 76 12.21 21.02 15.92
CA PHE A 76 10.94 21.74 15.87
C PHE A 76 10.65 22.48 17.18
N ASN A 77 10.85 21.81 18.32
CA ASN A 77 10.65 22.41 19.64
C ASN A 77 11.58 23.61 19.83
N GLN A 78 12.84 23.48 19.43
CA GLN A 78 13.81 24.57 19.50
C GLN A 78 13.39 25.74 18.62
N PHE A 79 13.00 25.48 17.37
CA PHE A 79 12.47 26.51 16.46
C PHE A 79 11.26 27.24 17.07
N TYR A 80 10.33 26.50 17.67
CA TYR A 80 9.13 27.06 18.27
C TYR A 80 9.48 27.98 19.46
N VAL A 81 10.32 27.51 20.38
CA VAL A 81 10.76 28.29 21.55
C VAL A 81 11.48 29.56 21.11
N THR A 82 12.46 29.45 20.20
CA THR A 82 13.21 30.61 19.69
C THR A 82 12.29 31.61 18.98
N SER A 83 11.30 31.14 18.22
CA SER A 83 10.32 32.01 17.55
C SER A 83 9.50 32.80 18.57
N VAL A 84 8.99 32.14 19.62
CA VAL A 84 8.22 32.80 20.68
C VAL A 84 9.07 33.82 21.44
N GLU A 85 10.30 33.45 21.82
CA GLU A 85 11.23 34.36 22.50
C GLU A 85 11.53 35.61 21.67
N SER A 86 11.73 35.45 20.36
CA SER A 86 11.99 36.57 19.46
C SER A 86 10.82 37.55 19.39
N ILE A 87 9.58 37.05 19.38
CA ILE A 87 8.36 37.89 19.36
C ILE A 87 8.24 38.67 20.67
N VAL A 88 8.43 37.99 21.81
CA VAL A 88 8.36 38.61 23.14
C VAL A 88 9.45 39.68 23.32
N MET A 89 10.68 39.39 22.89
CA MET A 89 11.79 40.34 22.95
C MET A 89 11.53 41.56 22.06
N VAL A 90 11.04 41.36 20.84
CA VAL A 90 10.64 42.46 19.96
C VAL A 90 9.55 43.28 20.64
N SER A 91 8.46 42.67 21.13
CA SER A 91 7.40 43.41 21.81
C SER A 91 7.90 44.24 23.00
N LEU A 92 8.83 43.73 23.81
CA LEU A 92 9.40 44.47 24.94
C LEU A 92 10.28 45.66 24.52
N THR A 93 10.92 45.60 23.35
CA THR A 93 11.69 46.74 22.81
C THR A 93 10.81 47.90 22.33
N TRP A 94 9.55 47.67 21.98
CA TRP A 94 8.60 48.72 21.59
C TRP A 94 7.92 49.42 22.78
N PHE A 95 8.13 48.93 24.01
CA PHE A 95 7.54 49.48 25.25
C PHE A 95 8.55 50.23 26.14
N LYS A 96 9.76 50.53 25.64
CA LYS A 96 10.73 51.46 26.25
C LYS A 96 10.78 52.76 25.45
#